data_AF-A0A6J4JSG7-F1
#
_entry.id   AF-A0A6J4JSG7-F1
#
_cell.length_a   1.000
_cell.length_b   1.000
_cell.length_c   1.000
_cell.angle_alpha   90.00
_cell.angle_beta   90.00
_cell.angle_gamma   90.00
#
_symmetry.space_group_name_H-M   'P 1'
#
loop_
_entity.id
_entity.type
_entity.pdbx_description
1 polymer ?
#
loop_
_entity_poly.entity_id
_entity_poly.type
_entity_poly.pdbx_seq_one_letter_code
_entity_poly.pdbx_strand_id
1 'polypeptide(L)'
;MPDYQDERHADDFEVPTVPTSAFCLRVPGTNGEELVVHRDPESNEDFVFLFEAGDDAADYAKAAARALGFTPEIGRVKVRDLHFRTARFKPGVGAQVDLPLSR
;
A
#
# COMPACT_ATOMS: atom_id res chain seq x y z
N MET A 1 23.49 6.32 42.79
CA MET A 1 24.02 7.22 41.75
C MET A 1 24.35 6.37 40.53
N PRO A 2 24.03 6.87 39.33
CA PRO A 2 23.39 6.14 38.24
C PRO A 2 24.41 5.50 37.28
N ASP A 3 23.98 4.54 36.47
CA ASP A 3 24.22 4.71 35.02
C ASP A 3 23.10 4.02 34.23
N TYR A 4 22.28 4.90 33.69
CA TYR A 4 21.17 4.67 32.78
C TYR A 4 21.81 4.46 31.40
N GLN A 5 21.92 3.24 30.91
CA GLN A 5 22.20 3.01 29.49
C GLN A 5 20.97 2.35 28.87
N ASP A 6 20.03 3.27 28.62
CA ASP A 6 18.98 3.20 27.63
C ASP A 6 19.63 2.95 26.26
N GLU A 7 19.97 1.70 25.97
CA GLU A 7 20.28 1.25 24.62
C GLU A 7 18.96 1.14 23.85
N ARG A 8 18.33 2.30 23.61
CA ARG A 8 17.47 2.46 22.45
C ARG A 8 18.35 2.24 21.22
N HIS A 9 18.51 0.97 20.84
CA HIS A 9 18.58 0.60 19.45
C HIS A 9 17.28 1.14 18.83
N ALA A 10 17.32 2.41 18.45
CA ALA A 10 16.61 2.83 17.27
C ALA A 10 17.21 1.97 16.16
N ASP A 11 16.64 0.77 15.99
CA ASP A 11 16.61 0.12 14.71
C ASP A 11 16.31 1.25 13.74
N ASP A 12 17.33 1.61 12.98
CA ASP A 12 17.25 2.39 11.77
C ASP A 12 16.36 1.54 10.86
N PHE A 13 15.06 1.54 11.15
CA PHE A 13 14.04 1.25 10.19
C PHE A 13 14.28 2.34 9.17
N GLU A 14 15.12 2.04 8.19
CA GLU A 14 15.14 2.70 6.90
C GLU A 14 13.67 2.68 6.47
N VAL A 15 12.93 3.74 6.82
CA VAL A 15 11.54 3.89 6.43
C VAL A 15 11.64 3.86 4.91
N PRO A 16 11.19 2.77 4.26
CA PRO A 16 11.46 2.59 2.85
C PRO A 16 10.85 3.81 2.19
N THR A 17 11.71 4.56 1.49
CA THR A 17 11.35 5.91 1.05
C THR A 17 10.15 5.77 0.15
N VAL A 18 8.99 6.18 0.65
CA VAL A 18 7.74 5.99 -0.08
C VAL A 18 7.84 6.79 -1.36
N PRO A 19 7.70 6.16 -2.54
CA PRO A 19 7.74 6.91 -3.77
C PRO A 19 6.54 7.88 -3.80
N THR A 20 6.77 9.10 -4.28
CA THR A 20 5.72 10.14 -4.38
C THR A 20 4.56 9.74 -5.30
N SER A 21 4.78 8.74 -6.14
CA SER A 21 3.77 8.10 -6.99
C SER A 21 3.95 6.60 -7.00
N ALA A 22 2.86 5.85 -7.01
CA ALA A 22 2.87 4.39 -7.12
C ALA A 22 1.77 3.93 -8.09
N PHE A 23 1.85 2.70 -8.56
CA PHE A 23 0.74 2.04 -9.24
C PHE A 23 -0.30 1.59 -8.22
N CYS A 24 -1.58 1.77 -8.52
CA CYS A 24 -2.69 1.23 -7.75
C CYS A 24 -3.69 0.54 -8.67
N LEU A 25 -4.51 -0.32 -8.08
CA LEU A 25 -5.64 -0.93 -8.77
C LEU A 25 -6.87 -0.04 -8.65
N ARG A 26 -7.56 0.17 -9.78
CA ARG A 26 -8.76 0.98 -9.89
C ARG A 26 -9.92 0.16 -10.42
N VAL A 27 -11.13 0.53 -10.02
CA VAL A 27 -12.34 -0.06 -10.56
C VAL A 27 -12.57 0.50 -11.97
N PRO A 28 -12.79 -0.35 -12.98
CA PRO A 28 -13.02 0.13 -14.34
C PRO A 28 -14.32 0.95 -14.42
N GLY A 29 -14.27 2.10 -15.07
CA GLY A 29 -15.44 2.94 -15.34
C GLY A 29 -15.89 3.86 -14.19
N THR A 30 -15.18 3.89 -13.06
CA THR A 30 -15.55 4.69 -11.88
C THR A 30 -14.82 6.04 -11.77
N ASN A 31 -14.19 6.52 -12.85
CA ASN A 31 -13.31 7.70 -12.81
C ASN A 31 -12.16 7.60 -11.79
N GLY A 32 -11.73 6.39 -11.47
CA GLY A 32 -10.54 6.15 -10.67
C GLY A 32 -10.81 5.82 -9.21
N GLU A 33 -11.99 5.33 -8.84
CA GLU A 33 -12.18 4.71 -7.52
C GLU A 33 -11.14 3.59 -7.33
N GLU A 34 -10.38 3.69 -6.25
CA GLU A 34 -9.34 2.73 -5.93
C GLU A 34 -9.92 1.49 -5.23
N LEU A 35 -9.29 0.35 -5.49
CA LEU A 35 -9.77 -0.93 -5.03
C LEU A 35 -9.18 -1.29 -3.66
N VAL A 36 -10.05 -1.54 -2.68
CA VAL A 36 -9.65 -2.10 -1.38
C VAL A 36 -9.41 -3.59 -1.55
N VAL A 37 -8.16 -4.02 -1.39
CA VAL A 37 -7.77 -5.44 -1.58
C VAL A 37 -7.54 -6.13 -0.22
N HIS A 38 -7.47 -5.37 0.87
CA HIS A 38 -7.38 -5.91 2.21
C HIS A 38 -8.13 -5.03 3.20
N ARG A 39 -9.01 -5.67 3.97
CA ARG A 39 -9.61 -5.09 5.17
C ARG A 39 -9.07 -5.88 6.35
N ASP A 40 -8.39 -5.20 7.27
CA ASP A 40 -7.93 -5.83 8.49
C ASP A 40 -9.13 -6.01 9.44
N PRO A 41 -9.51 -7.24 9.81
CA PRO A 41 -10.71 -7.48 10.61
C PRO A 41 -10.54 -7.08 12.09
N GLU A 42 -9.30 -6.93 12.56
CA GLU A 42 -8.99 -6.56 13.95
C GLU A 42 -8.99 -5.03 14.13
N SER A 43 -8.46 -4.31 13.15
CA SER A 43 -8.31 -2.85 13.14
C SER A 43 -9.45 -2.13 12.42
N ASN A 44 -10.28 -2.87 11.67
CA ASN A 44 -11.34 -2.36 10.79
C ASN A 44 -10.83 -1.30 9.79
N GLU A 45 -9.58 -1.47 9.36
CA GLU A 45 -8.90 -0.57 8.44
C GLU A 45 -8.95 -1.14 7.02
N ASP A 46 -9.24 -0.26 6.06
CA ASP A 46 -9.24 -0.57 4.64
C ASP A 46 -7.90 -0.14 4.02
N PHE A 47 -7.24 -1.07 3.33
CA PHE A 47 -5.94 -0.86 2.72
C PHE A 47 -6.03 -0.90 1.20
N VAL A 48 -5.48 0.15 0.57
CA VAL A 48 -5.18 0.18 -0.86
C VAL A 48 -3.77 -0.36 -1.08
N PHE A 49 -3.58 -1.24 -2.06
CA PHE A 49 -2.24 -1.72 -2.42
C PHE A 49 -1.59 -0.77 -3.43
N LEU A 50 -0.36 -0.40 -3.11
CA LEU A 50 0.49 0.43 -3.93
C LEU A 50 1.68 -0.40 -4.40
N PHE A 51 2.01 -0.30 -5.68
CA PHE A 51 3.07 -1.07 -6.31
C PHE A 51 4.09 -0.14 -6.94
N GLU A 52 5.37 -0.48 -6.81
CA GLU A 52 6.43 0.25 -7.50
C GLU A 52 6.51 -0.14 -8.97
N ALA A 53 6.44 -1.44 -9.24
CA ALA A 53 6.51 -2.02 -10.58
C ALA A 53 5.11 -2.29 -11.15
N GLY A 54 4.97 -2.07 -12.46
CA GLY A 54 3.75 -2.38 -13.19
C GLY A 54 3.46 -3.88 -13.28
N ASP A 55 4.50 -4.71 -13.32
CA ASP A 55 4.37 -6.17 -13.35
C ASP A 55 3.76 -6.73 -12.06
N ASP A 56 4.23 -6.30 -10.88
CA ASP A 56 3.61 -6.64 -9.60
C ASP A 56 2.15 -6.19 -9.53
N ALA A 57 1.86 -4.98 -10.00
CA ALA A 57 0.48 -4.48 -10.07
C ALA A 57 -0.38 -5.38 -10.98
N ALA A 58 0.17 -5.91 -12.08
CA ALA A 58 -0.53 -6.79 -13.00
C ALA A 58 -0.82 -8.18 -12.41
N ASP A 59 0.13 -8.76 -11.67
CA ASP A 59 -0.09 -10.01 -10.94
C ASP A 59 -1.21 -9.87 -9.90
N TYR A 60 -1.19 -8.76 -9.14
CA TYR A 60 -2.26 -8.47 -8.18
C TYR A 60 -3.59 -8.13 -8.87
N ALA A 61 -3.57 -7.41 -10.00
CA ALA A 61 -4.77 -7.16 -10.80
C ALA A 61 -5.42 -8.47 -11.25
N LYS A 62 -4.62 -9.44 -11.69
CA LYS A 62 -5.10 -10.77 -12.10
C LYS A 62 -5.68 -11.56 -10.93
N ALA A 63 -5.04 -11.51 -9.76
CA ALA A 63 -5.56 -12.13 -8.54
C ALA A 63 -6.89 -11.50 -8.10
N ALA A 64 -6.95 -10.16 -8.06
CA ALA A 64 -8.14 -9.39 -7.75
C ALA A 64 -9.27 -9.69 -8.75
N ALA A 65 -8.96 -9.80 -10.05
CA ALA A 65 -9.96 -10.08 -11.06
C ALA A 65 -10.68 -11.43 -10.85
N ARG A 66 -9.95 -12.45 -10.40
CA ARG A 66 -10.54 -13.75 -10.08
C ARG A 66 -11.44 -13.69 -8.85
N ALA A 67 -11.10 -12.86 -7.87
CA ALA A 67 -11.88 -12.71 -6.64
C ALA A 67 -13.13 -11.83 -6.84
N LEU A 68 -13.02 -10.77 -7.64
CA LEU A 68 -14.05 -9.73 -7.79
C LEU A 68 -14.97 -9.94 -9.00
N GLY A 69 -14.55 -10.77 -9.97
CA GLY A 69 -15.33 -11.04 -11.19
C GLY A 69 -15.21 -9.96 -12.27
N PHE A 70 -14.33 -8.97 -12.10
CA PHE A 70 -14.00 -7.95 -13.10
C PHE A 70 -12.51 -7.65 -13.11
N THR A 71 -11.95 -7.21 -14.25
CA THR A 71 -10.53 -6.86 -14.34
C THR A 71 -10.30 -5.42 -13.87
N PRO A 72 -9.55 -5.19 -12.78
CA PRO A 72 -9.22 -3.84 -12.35
C PRO A 72 -8.22 -3.19 -13.32
N GLU A 73 -8.29 -1.86 -13.44
CA GLU A 73 -7.34 -1.08 -14.22
C GLU A 73 -6.13 -0.71 -13.35
N ILE A 74 -4.94 -0.73 -13.94
CA ILE A 74 -3.71 -0.32 -13.25
C ILE A 74 -3.46 1.15 -13.58
N GLY A 75 -3.44 2.00 -12.57
CA GLY A 75 -3.22 3.43 -12.75
C GLY A 75 -2.13 3.95 -11.84
N ARG A 76 -1.27 4.84 -12.34
CA ARG A 76 -0.30 5.55 -11.50
C ARG A 76 -1.00 6.68 -10.76
N VAL A 77 -0.93 6.66 -9.44
CA VAL A 77 -1.50 7.67 -8.54
C VAL A 77 -0.39 8.36 -7.76
N LYS A 78 -0.63 9.62 -7.37
CA LYS A 78 0.22 10.25 -6.37
C LYS A 78 -0.24 9.77 -5.01
N VAL A 79 0.70 9.33 -4.17
CA VAL A 79 0.37 8.74 -2.86
C VAL A 79 -0.40 9.72 -1.97
N ARG A 80 -0.11 11.03 -2.10
CA ARG A 80 -0.83 12.11 -1.39
C ARG A 80 -2.28 12.32 -1.83
N ASP A 81 -2.66 11.89 -3.03
CA ASP A 81 -4.00 12.10 -3.58
C ASP A 81 -4.93 10.92 -3.23
N LEU A 82 -4.41 9.90 -2.52
CA LEU A 82 -5.19 8.77 -2.03
C LEU A 82 -6.05 9.20 -0.85
N HIS A 83 -7.34 8.91 -0.92
CA HIS A 83 -8.31 9.23 0.14
C HIS A 83 -8.27 8.23 1.33
N PHE A 84 -7.34 7.29 1.33
CA PHE A 84 -7.22 6.24 2.34
C PHE A 84 -6.38 6.73 3.52
N ARG A 85 -6.64 6.18 4.71
CA ARG A 85 -5.81 6.43 5.90
C ARG A 85 -4.52 5.61 5.90
N THR A 86 -4.55 4.46 5.25
CA THR A 86 -3.46 3.50 5.30
C THR A 86 -3.34 2.83 3.93
N ALA A 87 -2.12 2.75 3.41
CA ALA A 87 -1.83 2.11 2.14
C ALA A 87 -0.75 1.06 2.32
N ARG A 88 -0.82 -0.04 1.58
CA ARG A 88 0.13 -1.13 1.66
C ARG A 88 1.04 -1.08 0.45
N PHE A 89 2.26 -0.59 0.64
CA PHE A 89 3.24 -0.49 -0.44
C PHE A 89 4.03 -1.78 -0.56
N LYS A 90 4.05 -2.31 -1.78
CA LYS A 90 4.82 -3.48 -2.17
C LYS A 90 5.88 -3.04 -3.20
N PRO A 91 7.13 -2.81 -2.77
CA PRO A 91 8.24 -2.55 -3.68
C PRO A 91 8.67 -3.80 -4.48
N GLY A 92 8.19 -4.98 -4.12
CA GLY A 92 8.40 -6.23 -4.87
C GLY A 92 7.83 -7.46 -4.14
N VAL A 93 8.04 -8.65 -4.72
CA VAL A 93 7.57 -9.93 -4.16
C VAL A 93 8.18 -10.18 -2.78
N GLY A 94 7.37 -10.04 -1.72
CA GLY A 94 7.72 -10.43 -0.35
C GLY A 94 8.02 -9.29 0.61
N ALA A 95 8.27 -8.07 0.12
CA ALA A 95 8.41 -6.89 0.97
C ALA A 95 7.07 -6.13 1.04
N GLN A 96 6.58 -5.89 2.25
CA GLN A 96 5.35 -5.17 2.50
C GLN A 96 5.59 -4.12 3.55
N VAL A 97 5.21 -2.88 3.25
CA VAL A 97 5.25 -1.78 4.21
C VAL A 97 3.87 -1.16 4.28
N ASP A 98 3.32 -1.10 5.50
CA ASP A 98 2.09 -0.39 5.78
C ASP A 98 2.44 1.10 5.96
N LEU A 99 1.83 1.93 5.12
CA LEU A 99 2.06 3.36 5.03
C LEU A 99 0.88 4.10 5.65
N PRO A 100 1.08 4.82 6.77
CA PRO A 100 0.08 5.75 7.26
C PRO A 100 0.02 6.93 6.27
N LEU A 101 -1.13 7.09 5.62
CA LEU A 101 -1.42 8.23 4.77
C LEU A 101 -1.99 9.36 5.62
N SER A 102 -1.47 10.57 5.41
CA SER A 102 -1.99 11.75 6.07
C SER A 102 -3.33 12.14 5.48
N ARG A 103 -4.29 12.41 6.36
CA ARG A 103 -5.68 12.75 6.05
C ARG A 103 -5.85 14.22 5.68
#